data_AF-A0A967Z792-F1
#
_entry.id   AF-A0A967Z792-F1
#
_cell.length_a   1.000
_cell.length_b   1.000
_cell.length_c   1.000
_cell.angle_alpha   90.00
_cell.angle_beta   90.00
_cell.angle_gamma   90.00
#
_symmetry.space_group_name_H-M   'P 1'
#
loop_
_entity.id
_entity.type
_entity.pdbx_description
1 polymer ?
#
loop_
_entity_poly.entity_id
_entity_poly.type
_entity_poly.pdbx_seq_one_letter_code
_entity_poly.pdbx_strand_id
1 'polypeptide(L)' 'YESKDGTKVPMFLVHKSGLTLNGDNPVLLYGYGGFNISRRPAYSTSWVFWLEQGGILALPNLRG' A
#
# COMPACT_ATOMS: atom_id res chain seq x y z
N TYR A 1 -1.33 -8.88 -6.69
CA TYR A 1 -0.07 -9.49 -7.15
C TYR A 1 -0.08 -10.97 -6.78
N GLU A 2 0.74 -11.79 -7.42
CA GLU A 2 0.83 -13.23 -7.13
C GLU A 2 1.81 -13.49 -5.98
N SER A 3 1.40 -14.29 -5.00
CA SER A 3 2.26 -14.76 -3.90
C SER A 3 3.09 -15.96 -4.36
N LYS A 4 4.02 -16.43 -3.50
CA LYS A 4 4.92 -17.56 -3.81
C LYS A 4 4.18 -18.84 -4.25
N ASP A 5 2.96 -19.05 -3.74
CA ASP A 5 2.15 -20.25 -3.99
C ASP A 5 1.03 -20.05 -5.03
N GLY A 6 1.07 -18.94 -5.78
CA GLY A 6 0.04 -18.63 -6.78
C GLY A 6 -1.18 -17.89 -6.22
N THR A 7 -1.29 -17.69 -4.89
CA THR A 7 -2.41 -16.94 -4.31
C THR A 7 -2.39 -15.49 -4.79
N LYS A 8 -3.52 -15.01 -5.33
CA LYS A 8 -3.70 -13.61 -5.68
C LYS A 8 -3.97 -12.78 -4.42
N VAL A 9 -3.07 -11.83 -4.13
CA VAL A 9 -3.19 -10.93 -2.97
C VAL A 9 -3.63 -9.53 -3.44
N PRO A 10 -4.74 -8.98 -2.91
CA PRO A 10 -5.14 -7.60 -3.17
C PRO A 10 -4.19 -6.60 -2.50
N MET A 11 -4.00 -5.44 -3.12
CA MET A 11 -3.21 -4.34 -2.54
C MET A 11 -3.84 -3.01 -2.93
N PHE A 12 -3.96 -2.08 -1.98
CA PHE A 12 -4.16 -0.68 -2.32
C PHE A 12 -2.80 -0.04 -2.54
N LEU A 13 -2.63 0.58 -3.71
CA LEU A 13 -1.48 1.40 -4.03
C LEU A 13 -1.96 2.84 -4.13
N VAL A 14 -1.42 3.72 -3.28
CA VAL A 14 -1.85 5.12 -3.19
C VAL A 14 -0.66 6.01 -3.42
N HIS A 15 -0.79 6.95 -4.34
CA HIS A 15 0.21 7.97 -4.64
C HIS A 15 -0.47 9.23 -5.15
N LYS A 16 0.24 10.36 -5.12
CA LYS A 16 -0.25 11.61 -5.70
C LYS A 16 -0.41 11.46 -7.22
N SER A 17 -1.47 12.03 -7.78
CA SER A 17 -1.69 12.07 -9.23
C SER A 17 -0.56 12.86 -9.91
N GLY A 18 -0.11 12.39 -11.08
CA GLY A 18 0.98 13.02 -11.83
C GLY A 18 2.39 12.66 -11.34
N LEU A 19 2.53 11.79 -10.33
CA LEU A 19 3.83 11.27 -9.91
C LEU A 19 4.46 10.40 -11.02
N THR A 20 5.71 10.68 -11.38
CA THR A 20 6.47 9.86 -12.33
C THR A 20 6.86 8.53 -11.71
N LEU A 21 6.40 7.42 -12.29
CA LEU A 21 6.71 6.06 -11.80
C LEU A 21 8.00 5.52 -12.43
N ASN A 22 9.15 6.04 -11.97
CA ASN A 22 10.49 5.69 -12.46
C ASN A 22 11.22 4.63 -11.62
N GLY A 23 10.67 4.24 -10.47
CA GLY A 23 11.30 3.29 -9.53
C GLY A 23 12.11 3.95 -8.40
N ASP A 24 12.29 5.27 -8.42
CA ASP A 24 13.06 6.00 -7.41
C ASP A 24 12.18 6.61 -6.30
N ASN A 25 10.86 6.51 -6.45
CA ASN A 25 9.91 7.05 -5.48
C ASN A 25 10.03 6.32 -4.14
N PRO A 26 10.10 7.03 -3.00
CA PRO A 26 10.12 6.37 -1.70
C PRO A 26 8.79 5.65 -1.46
N VAL A 27 8.87 4.38 -1.05
CA VAL A 27 7.69 3.53 -0.83
C VAL A 27 7.59 3.12 0.63
N LEU A 28 6.42 3.35 1.22
CA LEU A 28 6.03 2.76 2.50
C LEU A 28 5.14 1.54 2.25
N LEU A 29 5.65 0.35 2.56
CA LEU A 29 4.89 -0.90 2.50
C LEU A 29 4.40 -1.27 3.91
N TYR A 30 3.08 -1.29 4.10
CA TYR A 30 2.48 -1.53 5.42
C TYR A 30 1.38 -2.61 5.35
N GLY A 31 1.51 -3.65 6.17
CA GLY A 31 0.57 -4.76 6.23
C GLY A 31 0.36 -5.26 7.67
N TYR A 32 -0.68 -6.08 7.84
CA TYR A 32 -0.95 -6.79 9.10
C TYR A 32 -1.03 -8.30 8.86
N GLY A 33 -2.17 -8.82 8.41
CA GLY A 33 -2.34 -10.24 8.06
C GLY A 33 -2.51 -11.12 9.29
N GLY A 34 -3.67 -11.05 9.93
CA GLY A 34 -3.93 -11.79 11.16
C GLY A 34 -5.28 -11.46 11.80
N PHE A 35 -5.70 -12.31 12.73
CA PHE A 35 -6.77 -12.02 13.71
C PHE A 35 -8.12 -11.62 13.08
N ASN A 36 -8.38 -12.09 11.86
CA ASN A 36 -9.58 -11.75 11.09
C ASN A 36 -9.75 -10.23 10.82
N ILE A 37 -8.66 -9.46 10.88
CA ILE A 37 -8.68 -8.01 10.63
C ILE A 37 -8.51 -7.73 9.14
N SER A 38 -9.55 -7.19 8.50
CA SER A 38 -9.50 -6.75 7.11
C SER A 38 -8.92 -5.34 6.97
N ARG A 39 -7.97 -5.15 6.03
CA ARG A 39 -7.41 -3.82 5.71
C ARG A 39 -8.31 -3.09 4.72
N ARG A 40 -9.17 -2.20 5.23
CA ARG A 40 -10.02 -1.33 4.41
C ARG A 40 -9.34 0.02 4.15
N PRO A 41 -9.70 0.72 3.06
CA PRO A 41 -9.30 2.12 2.88
C PRO A 41 -9.79 2.96 4.06
N ALA A 42 -8.92 3.81 4.57
CA ALA A 42 -9.23 4.76 5.62
C ALA A 42 -8.42 6.03 5.39
N TYR A 43 -9.00 7.17 5.73
CA TYR A 43 -8.29 8.44 5.68
C TYR A 43 -7.29 8.55 6.85
N SER A 44 -6.11 9.07 6.57
CA SER A 44 -5.07 9.36 7.56
C SER A 44 -4.31 10.61 7.13
N THR A 45 -4.25 11.61 8.00
CA THR A 45 -3.47 12.84 7.76
C THR A 45 -1.98 12.54 7.59
N SER A 46 -1.43 11.58 8.34
CA SER A 46 -0.04 11.14 8.21
C SER A 46 0.25 10.53 6.84
N TRP A 47 -0.68 9.75 6.28
CA TRP A 47 -0.53 9.22 4.93
C TRP A 47 -0.65 10.33 3.89
N VAL A 48 -1.59 11.27 4.03
CA VAL A 48 -1.65 12.42 3.12
C VAL A 48 -0.33 13.19 3.11
N PHE A 49 0.24 13.48 4.28
CA PHE A 49 1.55 14.12 4.36
C PHE A 49 2.64 13.32 3.62
N TRP A 50 2.70 12.01 3.82
CA TRP A 50 3.63 11.12 3.10
C TRP A 50 3.48 11.22 1.58
N LEU A 51 2.25 11.18 1.08
CA LEU A 51 1.96 11.27 -0.35
C LEU A 51 2.33 12.65 -0.95
N GLU A 52 2.14 13.73 -0.19
CA GLU A 52 2.52 15.08 -0.61
C GLU A 52 4.03 15.26 -0.75
N GLN A 53 4.84 14.47 -0.03
CA GLN A 53 6.31 14.46 -0.16
C GLN A 53 6.82 13.55 -1.31
N GLY A 54 5.93 13.10 -2.20
CA GLY A 54 6.28 12.19 -3.30
C GLY A 54 6.34 10.71 -2.89
N GLY A 55 5.87 10.39 -1.68
CA GLY A 55 5.79 9.02 -1.20
C GLY A 55 4.69 8.20 -1.87
N ILE A 56 4.93 6.90 -1.97
CA ILE A 56 3.93 5.89 -2.37
C ILE A 56 3.57 5.06 -1.14
N LEU A 57 2.28 4.82 -0.92
CA LEU A 57 1.80 3.92 0.12
C LEU A 57 1.28 2.62 -0.51
N ALA A 58 1.83 1.48 -0.07
CA ALA A 58 1.40 0.15 -0.47
C ALA A 58 0.78 -0.59 0.73
N LEU A 59 -0.49 -0.96 0.62
CA LEU A 59 -1.27 -1.64 1.64
C LEU A 59 -1.74 -3.02 1.14
N PRO A 60 -0.91 -4.08 1.24
CA PRO A 60 -1.34 -5.43 0.91
C PRO A 60 -2.36 -5.97 1.92
N ASN A 61 -3.38 -6.66 1.39
CA ASN A 61 -4.34 -7.42 2.18
C ASN A 61 -3.82 -8.84 2.35
N LEU A 62 -2.82 -8.97 3.24
CA LEU A 62 -2.14 -10.23 3.54
C LEU A 62 -3.10 -11.29 4.11
N ARG A 63 -2.73 -12.57 3.92
CA ARG A 63 -3.33 -13.70 4.64
C ARG A 63 -3.03 -13.63 6.14
N GLY A 64 -3.85 -14.29 6.94
CA GLY A 64 -3.74 -14.44 8.40
C GLY A 64 -5.09 -14.32 9.09
#